data_AF-A0A4U3M986-F1
#
_entry.id   AF-A0A4U3M986-F1
#
_cell.length_a   1.000
_cell.length_b   1.000
_cell.length_c   1.000
_cell.angle_alpha   90.00
_cell.angle_beta   90.00
_cell.angle_gamma   90.00
#
_symmetry.space_group_name_H-M   'P 1'
#
loop_
_entity.id
_entity.type
_entity.pdbx_description
1 polymer ?
#
loop_
_entity_poly.entity_id
_entity_poly.type
_entity_poly.pdbx_seq_one_letter_code
_entity_poly.pdbx_strand_id
1 'polypeptide(L)' 'LKWGGAQISEKHAGFIVNIDHATATDYVELIAHIQEVIKEKFDVELQTEVRIIGEEV' A
#
# COMPACT_ATOMS: atom_id res chain seq x y z
N LEU A 1 8.24 -4.60 -4.21
CA LEU A 1 8.11 -3.33 -3.45
C LEU A 1 7.75 -3.69 -2.03
N LYS A 2 8.59 -3.31 -1.05
CA LYS A 2 8.47 -3.69 0.37
C LYS A 2 8.57 -2.41 1.22
N TRP A 3 7.77 -2.31 2.27
CA TRP A 3 7.76 -1.20 3.23
C TRP A 3 7.59 -1.79 4.63
N GLY A 4 8.60 -1.66 5.50
CA GLY A 4 8.62 -2.37 6.78
C GLY A 4 8.32 -3.86 6.59
N GLY A 5 7.24 -4.35 7.21
CA GLY A 5 6.76 -5.72 7.07
C GLY A 5 5.80 -6.00 5.90
N ALA A 6 5.33 -4.96 5.20
CA ALA A 6 4.34 -5.06 4.13
C ALA A 6 5.00 -5.18 2.75
N GLN A 7 4.42 -5.97 1.85
CA GLN A 7 4.92 -6.15 0.48
C GLN A 7 3.78 -6.27 -0.52
N ILE A 8 3.96 -5.71 -1.73
CA ILE A 8 3.09 -6.08 -2.86
C ILE A 8 3.29 -7.57 -3.17
N SER A 9 2.20 -8.32 -3.23
CA SER A 9 2.22 -9.75 -3.54
C SER A 9 2.81 -10.00 -4.93
N GLU A 10 3.80 -10.90 -4.99
CA GLU A 10 4.42 -11.33 -6.25
C GLU A 10 3.44 -12.16 -7.12
N LYS A 11 2.36 -12.66 -6.53
CA LYS A 11 1.32 -13.42 -7.25
C LYS A 11 0.26 -12.51 -7.86
N HIS A 12 -0.08 -11.39 -7.21
CA HIS A 12 -1.13 -10.48 -7.67
C HIS A 12 -0.90 -9.06 -7.14
N ALA A 13 -0.61 -8.11 -8.03
CA ALA A 13 -0.19 -6.76 -7.66
C ALA A 13 -1.24 -5.94 -6.87
N GLY A 14 -2.53 -6.29 -6.99
CA GLY A 14 -3.59 -5.68 -6.18
C GLY A 14 -3.63 -6.09 -4.70
N PHE A 15 -2.75 -7.00 -4.25
CA PHE A 15 -2.69 -7.42 -2.85
C PHE A 15 -1.41 -6.91 -2.19
N ILE A 16 -1.56 -6.36 -0.99
CA ILE A 16 -0.45 -6.09 -0.07
C ILE A 16 -0.48 -7.16 1.02
N VAL A 17 0.59 -7.93 1.13
CA VAL A 17 0.74 -9.05 2.07
C VAL A 17 1.67 -8.66 3.22
N ASN A 18 1.34 -9.13 4.41
CA ASN A 18 2.22 -9.05 5.57
C ASN A 18 3.21 -10.22 5.49
N ILE A 19 4.48 -9.91 5.27
CA ILE A 19 5.55 -10.91 5.18
C ILE A 19 6.43 -10.95 6.43
N ASP A 20 6.37 -9.91 7.28
CA ASP A 20 7.23 -9.77 8.45
C ASP A 20 6.68 -8.73 9.45
N HIS A 21 5.67 -9.12 10.24
CA HIS A 21 5.08 -8.28 11.30
C HIS A 21 4.70 -6.84 10.88
N ALA A 22 4.15 -6.68 9.66
CA ALA A 22 3.74 -5.39 9.13
C ALA A 22 2.80 -4.63 10.08
N THR A 23 3.06 -3.33 10.23
CA THR A 23 2.24 -2.41 10.99
C THR A 23 1.19 -1.72 10.11
N ALA A 24 0.18 -1.10 10.71
CA ALA A 24 -0.79 -0.29 9.95
C ALA A 24 -0.09 0.84 9.16
N THR A 25 0.92 1.48 9.76
CA THR A 25 1.74 2.51 9.12
C THR A 25 2.43 1.98 7.86
N ASP A 26 3.02 0.78 7.91
CA ASP A 26 3.65 0.16 6.74
C ASP A 26 2.67 0.02 5.57
N TYR A 27 1.42 -0.37 5.85
CA TYR A 27 0.38 -0.48 4.83
C TYR A 27 -0.02 0.88 4.26
N VAL A 28 -0.26 1.87 5.11
CA VAL A 28 -0.71 3.21 4.70
C VAL A 28 0.36 3.90 3.85
N GLU A 29 1.62 3.87 4.28
CA GLU A 29 2.75 4.45 3.53
C GLU A 29 2.96 3.76 2.19
N LEU A 30 2.88 2.42 2.15
CA LEU A 30 3.00 1.67 0.90
C LEU A 30 1.86 1.98 -0.07
N ILE A 31 0.62 2.10 0.42
CA ILE A 31 -0.54 2.49 -0.39
C ILE A 31 -0.31 3.88 -0.99
N ALA A 32 0.07 4.86 -0.17
CA ALA A 32 0.33 6.23 -0.62
C ALA A 32 1.40 6.27 -1.72
N HIS A 33 2.50 5.54 -1.52
CA HIS A 33 3.55 5.44 -2.53
C HIS A 33 3.08 4.79 -3.84
N ILE A 34 2.26 3.73 -3.77
CA ILE A 34 1.70 3.11 -4.98
C ILE A 34 0.81 4.10 -5.73
N GLN A 35 -0.05 4.84 -5.02
CA GLN A 35 -0.92 5.85 -5.62
C GLN A 35 -0.13 6.95 -6.31
N GLU A 36 0.92 7.48 -5.66
CA GLU A 36 1.82 8.50 -6.21
C GLU A 36 2.48 8.01 -7.50
N VAL A 37 3.10 6.83 -7.47
CA VAL A 37 3.82 6.26 -8.63
C VAL A 37 2.88 6.00 -9.81
N ILE A 38 1.65 5.53 -9.55
CA ILE A 38 0.68 5.27 -10.62
C ILE A 38 0.16 6.59 -11.19
N LYS A 39 -0.08 7.60 -10.35
CA LYS A 39 -0.47 8.93 -10.81
C LYS A 39 0.62 9.55 -11.67
N GLU A 40 1.88 9.49 -11.25
CA GLU A 40 3.01 10.04 -12.02
C GLU A 40 3.18 9.35 -13.37
N LYS A 41 3.10 8.02 -13.41
CA LYS A 41 3.42 7.24 -14.62
C LYS A 41 2.28 7.15 -15.61
N PHE A 42 1.04 7.15 -15.14
CA PHE A 42 -0.13 6.85 -15.96
C PHE A 42 -1.20 7.94 -15.92
N ASP A 43 -1.01 8.98 -15.10
CA ASP A 43 -2.00 10.04 -14.83
C ASP A 43 -3.34 9.50 -14.28
N VAL A 44 -3.34 8.28 -13.74
CA VAL A 44 -4.50 7.61 -13.16
C VAL A 44 -4.50 7.79 -11.64
N GLU A 45 -5.65 8.18 -11.10
CA GLU A 45 -5.85 8.27 -9.65
C GLU A 45 -6.43 6.95 -9.11
N LEU A 46 -5.63 6.24 -8.31
CA LEU A 46 -6.06 5.00 -7.67
C LEU A 46 -6.77 5.30 -6.35
N GLN A 47 -7.94 4.69 -6.15
CA GLN A 47 -8.68 4.76 -4.90
C GLN A 47 -8.63 3.42 -4.17
N THR A 48 -8.47 3.48 -2.85
CA THR A 48 -8.48 2.29 -1.99
C THR A 48 -9.91 1.74 -1.84
N GLU A 49 -10.11 0.46 -2.15
CA GLU A 49 -11.35 -0.25 -1.83
C GLU A 49 -11.48 -0.50 -0.31
N VAL A 50 -10.35 -0.81 0.32
CA VAL A 50 -10.29 -1.09 1.76
C VAL A 50 -10.55 0.18 2.59
N ARG A 51 -11.25 0.02 3.71
CA ARG A 51 -11.48 1.10 4.66
C ARG A 51 -10.37 1.11 5.71
N ILE A 52 -9.70 2.23 5.85
CA ILE A 52 -8.73 2.47 6.92
C ILE A 52 -9.50 3.07 8.09
N ILE A 53 -9.37 2.46 9.28
CA ILE A 53 -10.01 2.89 10.52
C ILE A 53 -8.95 3.10 11.59
N GLY A 54 -9.21 4.03 12.52
CA GLY A 54 -8.25 4.44 13.55
C GLY A 54 -7.81 5.89 13.35
N GLU A 55 -6.91 6.34 14.22
CA GLU A 55 -6.31 7.67 14.17
C GLU A 55 -4.83 7.55 13.81
N GLU A 56 -4.28 8.58 13.17
CA GLU A 56 -2.83 8.69 12.97
C GLU A 56 -2.14 8.81 14.32
N VAL A 57 -1.01 8.11 14.47
CA VAL A 57 -0.24 8.02 15.72
C VAL A 57 1.02 8.85 15.62
#